data_AF-A0A370N7I7-F1
#
_entry.id   AF-A0A370N7I7-F1
#
_cell.length_a   1.000
_cell.length_b   1.000
_cell.length_c   1.000
_cell.angle_alpha   90.00
_cell.angle_beta   90.00
_cell.angle_gamma   90.00
#
_symmetry.space_group_name_H-M   'P 1'
#
loop_
_entity.id
_entity.type
_entity.pdbx_description
1 polymer ?
#
loop_
_entity_poly.entity_id
_entity_poly.type
_entity_poly.pdbx_seq_one_letter_code
_entity_poly.pdbx_strand_id
1 'polypeptide(L)'
;MSLKLLTVAMLSTCVALAGCDEQQSDRAVQKLKEFFNAVKPDALLLKNMTPGVTSEAQVRDQMGKPETERTFTDGSKRFEYPRGPQGLNTYMVDIDRDGKLQAITQVLTAANFAKIRIGMTEDEVRRLLGKPGEVAVFPLKPETVWSWKWREGGVTEEGIFNVHFDQFQKVYTTSRSDVVRGR
;
A
#
# COMPACT_ATOMS: atom_id res chain seq x y z
N MET A 1 63.60 30.90 41.29
CA MET A 1 64.16 29.70 41.93
C MET A 1 62.98 28.86 42.41
N SER A 2 62.68 27.65 41.94
CA SER A 2 63.35 26.77 40.98
C SER A 2 62.32 25.84 40.34
N LEU A 3 62.60 25.52 39.08
CA LEU A 3 61.94 24.60 38.17
C LEU A 3 62.00 23.14 38.65
N LYS A 4 60.93 22.34 38.45
CA LYS A 4 61.04 20.90 38.15
C LYS A 4 59.95 20.42 37.19
N LEU A 5 60.42 19.74 36.15
CA LEU A 5 59.72 18.94 35.14
C LEU A 5 58.93 17.76 35.74
N LEU A 6 57.83 17.38 35.07
CA LEU A 6 57.28 16.01 34.96
C LEU A 6 56.34 15.98 33.73
N THR A 7 56.80 15.52 32.57
CA THR A 7 56.65 14.17 31.98
C THR A 7 55.20 13.74 31.64
N VAL A 8 54.85 13.88 30.35
CA VAL A 8 54.08 13.02 29.43
C VAL A 8 52.91 12.17 29.97
N ALA A 9 51.71 12.40 29.39
CA ALA A 9 50.82 11.33 28.94
C ALA A 9 49.92 11.83 27.79
N MET A 10 50.22 11.38 26.56
CA MET A 10 49.28 11.45 25.43
C MET A 10 48.17 10.43 25.68
N LEU A 11 46.96 10.88 25.98
CA LEU A 11 45.74 10.08 25.81
C LEU A 11 44.99 10.62 24.60
N SER A 12 45.19 9.95 23.46
CA SER A 12 44.27 10.00 22.34
C SER A 12 42.88 9.63 22.84
N THR A 13 42.00 10.61 22.95
CA THR A 13 40.58 10.37 23.13
C THR A 13 40.05 9.71 21.86
N CYS A 14 39.59 8.47 22.00
CA CYS A 14 38.96 7.70 20.95
C CYS A 14 37.85 8.49 20.26
N VAL A 15 37.99 8.76 18.96
CA VAL A 15 36.85 9.08 18.10
C VAL A 15 36.11 7.77 17.86
N ALA A 16 35.06 7.52 18.64
CA ALA A 16 34.13 6.42 18.42
C ALA A 16 32.71 6.97 18.29
N LEU A 17 32.42 7.69 17.20
CA LEU A 17 31.07 8.10 16.82
C LEU A 17 30.95 8.11 15.28
N ALA A 18 30.99 6.94 14.65
CA ALA A 18 30.59 6.77 13.25
C ALA A 18 30.15 5.32 13.00
N GLY A 19 29.17 4.85 13.79
CA GLY A 19 28.70 3.45 13.72
C GLY A 19 27.19 3.27 13.71
N CYS A 20 26.41 4.35 13.69
CA CYS A 20 24.95 4.32 13.65
C CYS A 20 24.42 5.41 12.70
N ASP A 21 24.74 5.34 11.40
CA ASP A 21 24.20 6.33 10.44
C ASP A 21 23.83 5.74 9.07
N GLU A 22 24.40 4.58 8.68
CA GLU A 22 24.04 3.91 7.41
C GLU A 22 22.61 3.33 7.46
N GLN A 23 22.26 2.59 8.52
CA GLN A 23 20.93 1.97 8.60
C GLN A 23 19.79 3.00 8.73
N GLN A 24 20.08 4.18 9.30
CA GLN A 24 19.10 5.25 9.47
C GLN A 24 18.88 6.03 8.17
N SER A 25 19.94 6.29 7.40
CA SER A 25 19.85 6.94 6.09
C SER A 25 19.15 6.05 5.06
N ASP A 26 19.46 4.76 4.99
CA ASP A 26 18.79 3.81 4.09
C ASP A 26 17.29 3.74 4.34
N ARG A 27 16.88 3.72 5.61
CA ARG A 27 15.46 3.72 6.00
C ARG A 27 14.76 5.01 5.59
N ALA A 28 15.44 6.16 5.70
CA ALA A 28 14.90 7.45 5.30
C ALA A 28 14.72 7.53 3.77
N VAL A 29 15.72 7.07 3.01
CA VAL A 29 15.65 6.98 1.54
C VAL A 29 14.52 6.04 1.11
N GLN A 30 14.37 4.89 1.78
CA GLN A 30 13.33 3.92 1.46
C GLN A 30 11.93 4.50 1.71
N LYS A 31 11.70 5.17 2.84
CA LYS A 31 10.43 5.87 3.12
C LYS A 31 10.13 6.95 2.09
N LEU A 32 11.15 7.69 1.65
CA LEU A 32 10.99 8.71 0.62
C LEU A 32 10.61 8.08 -0.73
N LYS A 33 11.26 6.98 -1.11
CA LYS A 33 10.94 6.21 -2.33
C LYS A 33 9.51 5.67 -2.28
N GLU A 34 9.09 5.11 -1.14
CA GLU A 34 7.72 4.62 -0.92
C GLU A 34 6.68 5.75 -1.04
N PHE A 35 6.95 6.91 -0.43
CA PHE A 35 6.09 8.08 -0.55
C PHE A 35 5.97 8.57 -2.01
N PHE A 36 7.11 8.72 -2.71
CA PHE A 36 7.11 9.14 -4.10
C PHE A 36 6.35 8.14 -5.01
N ASN A 37 6.55 6.84 -4.81
CA ASN A 37 5.83 5.79 -5.53
C ASN A 37 4.32 5.87 -5.29
N ALA A 38 3.88 6.17 -4.05
CA ALA A 38 2.47 6.31 -3.72
C ALA A 38 1.79 7.50 -4.42
N VAL A 39 2.54 8.53 -4.83
CA VAL A 39 2.02 9.74 -5.51
C VAL A 39 2.22 9.70 -7.03
N LYS A 40 2.99 8.74 -7.55
CA LYS A 40 3.30 8.61 -8.99
C LYS A 40 2.03 8.51 -9.86
N PRO A 41 1.86 9.34 -10.89
CA PRO A 41 0.71 9.23 -11.79
C PRO A 41 0.56 7.82 -12.36
N ASP A 42 -0.67 7.31 -12.46
CA ASP A 42 -0.93 5.93 -12.89
C ASP A 42 -0.37 5.61 -14.27
N ALA A 43 -0.42 6.57 -15.21
CA ALA A 43 0.17 6.41 -16.54
C ALA A 43 1.69 6.15 -16.48
N LEU A 44 2.38 6.76 -15.51
CA LEU A 44 3.80 6.48 -15.28
C LEU A 44 4.00 5.19 -14.50
N LEU A 45 3.14 4.89 -13.52
CA LEU A 45 3.20 3.65 -12.74
C LEU A 45 3.14 2.41 -13.65
N LEU A 46 2.23 2.41 -14.62
CA LEU A 46 1.95 1.27 -15.49
C LEU A 46 2.76 1.25 -16.79
N LYS A 47 3.66 2.22 -16.99
CA LYS A 47 4.47 2.34 -18.20
C LYS A 47 5.38 1.12 -18.37
N ASN A 48 5.47 0.61 -19.61
CA ASN A 48 6.32 -0.51 -20.01
C ASN A 48 6.03 -1.83 -19.25
N MET A 49 4.81 -1.99 -18.76
CA MET A 49 4.32 -3.23 -18.15
C MET A 49 3.73 -4.13 -19.24
N THR A 50 4.49 -5.13 -19.67
CA THR A 50 4.10 -6.04 -20.75
C THR A 50 3.92 -7.46 -20.21
N PRO A 51 2.70 -8.03 -20.25
CA PRO A 51 2.46 -9.41 -19.87
C PRO A 51 3.38 -10.41 -20.59
N GLY A 52 3.84 -11.44 -19.86
CA GLY A 52 4.78 -12.46 -20.32
C GLY A 52 6.23 -11.99 -20.48
N VAL A 53 6.50 -10.69 -20.43
CA VAL A 53 7.84 -10.12 -20.66
C VAL A 53 8.41 -9.52 -19.38
N THR A 54 7.67 -8.60 -18.75
CA THR A 54 8.11 -7.88 -17.55
C THR A 54 8.29 -8.85 -16.39
N SER A 55 9.44 -8.81 -15.73
CA SER A 55 9.70 -9.66 -14.56
C SER A 55 9.12 -9.07 -13.27
N GLU A 56 8.95 -9.93 -12.26
CA GLU A 56 8.58 -9.52 -10.90
C GLU A 56 9.50 -8.40 -10.36
N ALA A 57 10.82 -8.52 -10.60
CA ALA A 57 11.80 -7.52 -10.17
C ALA A 57 11.56 -6.16 -10.84
N GLN A 58 11.25 -6.14 -12.14
CA GLN A 58 10.93 -4.92 -12.87
C GLN A 58 9.61 -4.30 -12.39
N VAL A 59 8.60 -5.13 -12.06
CA VAL A 59 7.36 -4.66 -11.44
C VAL A 59 7.64 -3.93 -10.14
N ARG A 60 8.44 -4.54 -9.25
CA ARG A 60 8.78 -3.94 -7.94
C ARG A 60 9.65 -2.70 -8.07
N ASP A 61 10.54 -2.63 -9.04
CA ASP A 61 11.33 -1.43 -9.26
C ASP A 61 10.46 -0.25 -9.74
N GLN A 62 9.53 -0.53 -10.67
CA GLN A 62 8.65 0.48 -11.26
C GLN A 62 7.50 0.93 -10.33
N MET A 63 6.90 -0.01 -9.60
CA MET A 63 5.71 0.22 -8.76
C MET A 63 6.04 0.34 -7.26
N GLY A 64 7.26 -0.05 -6.86
CA GLY A 64 7.66 -0.14 -5.46
C GLY A 64 7.27 -1.46 -4.80
N LYS A 65 7.44 -1.49 -3.48
CA LYS A 65 7.04 -2.61 -2.64
C LYS A 65 5.49 -2.68 -2.62
N PRO A 66 4.89 -3.86 -2.86
CA PRO A 66 3.45 -4.01 -2.73
C PRO A 66 3.01 -3.90 -1.27
N GLU A 67 1.78 -3.42 -1.06
CA GLU A 67 1.16 -3.38 0.26
C GLU A 67 0.93 -4.80 0.80
N THR A 68 0.49 -5.70 -0.07
CA THR A 68 0.27 -7.11 0.26
C THR A 68 0.74 -7.96 -0.89
N GLU A 69 1.40 -9.07 -0.55
CA GLU A 69 1.84 -10.10 -1.47
C GLU A 69 1.20 -11.41 -1.02
N ARG A 70 0.49 -12.07 -1.94
CA ARG A 70 -0.08 -13.39 -1.73
C ARG A 70 0.57 -14.36 -2.71
N THR A 71 1.11 -15.45 -2.19
CA THR A 71 1.64 -16.56 -2.99
C THR A 71 0.61 -17.68 -3.01
N PHE A 72 0.35 -18.21 -4.19
CA PHE A 72 -0.57 -19.34 -4.40
C PHE A 72 0.19 -20.66 -4.43
N THR A 73 -0.54 -21.77 -4.32
CA THR A 73 0.03 -23.12 -4.25
C THR A 73 0.77 -23.54 -5.51
N ASP A 74 0.45 -22.94 -6.66
CA ASP A 74 1.12 -23.18 -7.94
C ASP A 74 2.39 -22.33 -8.14
N GLY A 75 2.77 -21.54 -7.13
CA GLY A 75 3.92 -20.64 -7.16
C GLY A 75 3.64 -19.27 -7.77
N SER A 76 2.45 -19.05 -8.36
CA SER A 76 2.04 -17.72 -8.80
C SER A 76 1.84 -16.77 -7.62
N LYS A 77 1.87 -15.47 -7.89
CA LYS A 77 1.71 -14.44 -6.87
C LYS A 77 0.72 -13.37 -7.32
N ARG A 78 0.04 -12.76 -6.35
CA ARG A 78 -0.72 -11.53 -6.55
C ARG A 78 -0.21 -10.45 -5.61
N PHE A 79 0.14 -9.31 -6.18
CA PHE A 79 0.52 -8.11 -5.47
C PHE A 79 -0.62 -7.10 -5.43
N GLU A 80 -0.75 -6.43 -4.30
CA GLU A 80 -1.74 -5.40 -4.06
C GLU A 80 -1.06 -4.03 -3.98
N TYR A 81 -1.50 -3.09 -4.81
CA TYR A 81 -1.02 -1.70 -4.85
C TYR A 81 -2.19 -0.72 -4.72
N PRO A 82 -2.66 -0.43 -3.49
CA PRO A 82 -3.65 0.60 -3.24
C PRO A 82 -3.06 1.99 -3.51
N ARG A 83 -3.84 2.90 -4.09
CA ARG A 83 -3.45 4.32 -4.27
C ARG A 83 -4.09 5.25 -3.24
N GLY A 84 -4.84 4.69 -2.28
CA GLY A 84 -5.50 5.43 -1.21
C GLY A 84 -4.54 6.10 -0.21
N PRO A 85 -5.04 6.97 0.67
CA PRO A 85 -6.47 7.28 0.87
C PRO A 85 -7.03 8.27 -0.17
N GLN A 86 -6.19 9.06 -0.85
CA GLN A 86 -6.66 10.07 -1.81
C GLN A 86 -6.75 9.58 -3.26
N GLY A 87 -6.08 8.48 -3.61
CA GLY A 87 -6.18 7.89 -4.94
C GLY A 87 -7.48 7.11 -5.14
N LEU A 88 -7.84 6.94 -6.42
CA LEU A 88 -9.13 6.39 -6.86
C LEU A 88 -9.04 4.92 -7.31
N ASN A 89 -7.85 4.33 -7.22
CA ASN A 89 -7.53 3.05 -7.81
C ASN A 89 -6.82 2.15 -6.81
N THR A 90 -7.07 0.85 -6.96
CA THR A 90 -6.26 -0.22 -6.38
C THR A 90 -5.90 -1.14 -7.51
N TYR A 91 -4.62 -1.42 -7.69
CA TYR A 91 -4.13 -2.34 -8.71
C TYR A 91 -3.78 -3.69 -8.08
N MET A 92 -4.32 -4.76 -8.66
CA MET A 92 -3.87 -6.13 -8.42
C MET A 92 -2.95 -6.53 -9.56
N VAL A 93 -1.72 -6.95 -9.24
CA VAL A 93 -0.73 -7.38 -10.22
C VAL A 93 -0.51 -8.87 -10.05
N ASP A 94 -0.80 -9.63 -11.10
CA ASP A 94 -0.61 -11.07 -11.14
C ASP A 94 0.74 -11.39 -11.73
N ILE A 95 1.52 -12.21 -11.03
CA ILE A 95 2.80 -12.74 -11.45
C ILE A 95 2.63 -14.25 -11.59
N ASP A 96 3.02 -14.81 -12.73
CA ASP A 96 2.98 -16.26 -12.95
C ASP A 96 4.07 -16.99 -12.16
N ARG A 97 4.05 -18.32 -12.22
CA ARG A 97 5.03 -19.17 -11.52
C ARG A 97 6.48 -18.97 -12.00
N ASP A 98 6.66 -18.42 -13.20
CA ASP A 98 7.96 -18.16 -13.83
C ASP A 98 8.48 -16.74 -13.48
N GLY A 99 7.76 -16.02 -12.62
CA GLY A 99 8.14 -14.69 -12.17
C GLY A 99 7.88 -13.60 -13.20
N LYS A 100 6.95 -13.82 -14.15
CA LYS A 100 6.56 -12.87 -15.18
C LYS A 100 5.20 -12.26 -14.90
N LEU A 101 5.05 -10.99 -15.28
CA LEU A 101 3.79 -10.28 -15.23
C LEU A 101 2.75 -11.02 -16.08
N GLN A 102 1.62 -11.38 -15.49
CA GLN A 102 0.47 -11.97 -16.18
C GLN A 102 -0.58 -10.90 -16.48
N ALA A 103 -0.93 -10.09 -15.49
CA ALA A 103 -1.96 -9.07 -15.62
C ALA A 103 -1.81 -7.94 -14.59
N ILE A 104 -2.29 -6.75 -14.93
CA ILE A 104 -2.52 -5.66 -13.98
C ILE A 104 -4.00 -5.28 -14.07
N THR A 105 -4.72 -5.38 -12.95
CA THR A 105 -6.15 -5.14 -12.89
C THR A 105 -6.46 -3.98 -11.93
N GLN A 106 -7.09 -2.92 -12.42
CA GLN A 106 -7.74 -1.94 -11.54
C GLN A 106 -8.99 -2.62 -10.96
N VAL A 107 -9.10 -2.70 -9.63
CA VAL A 107 -10.18 -3.46 -8.99
C VAL A 107 -11.32 -2.62 -8.40
N LEU A 108 -11.16 -1.30 -8.24
CA LEU A 108 -12.21 -0.41 -7.74
C LEU A 108 -13.15 -0.01 -8.88
N THR A 109 -14.02 -0.96 -9.27
CA THR A 109 -15.01 -0.79 -10.34
C THR A 109 -16.41 -1.20 -9.86
N ALA A 110 -17.45 -0.60 -10.44
CA ALA A 110 -18.83 -0.98 -10.19
C ALA A 110 -19.09 -2.49 -10.38
N ALA A 111 -18.45 -3.09 -11.39
CA ALA A 111 -18.57 -4.52 -11.68
C ALA A 111 -17.99 -5.40 -10.55
N ASN A 112 -16.88 -4.98 -9.91
CA ASN A 112 -16.34 -5.71 -8.76
C ASN A 112 -17.11 -5.42 -7.47
N PHE A 113 -17.61 -4.20 -7.28
CA PHE A 113 -18.47 -3.89 -6.13
C PHE A 113 -19.74 -4.72 -6.11
N ALA A 114 -20.35 -4.96 -7.27
CA ALA A 114 -21.52 -5.83 -7.41
C ALA A 114 -21.26 -7.30 -7.04
N LYS A 115 -19.99 -7.72 -6.92
CA LYS A 115 -19.61 -9.05 -6.45
C LYS A 115 -19.61 -9.16 -4.93
N ILE A 116 -19.61 -8.05 -4.19
CA ILE A 116 -19.70 -8.06 -2.73
C ILE A 116 -21.09 -8.55 -2.32
N ARG A 117 -21.14 -9.57 -1.48
CA ARG A 117 -22.38 -10.19 -0.99
C ARG A 117 -22.43 -10.22 0.52
N ILE A 118 -23.66 -10.21 1.05
CA ILE A 118 -23.92 -10.45 2.47
C ILE A 118 -23.30 -11.80 2.88
N GLY A 119 -22.68 -11.83 4.05
CA GLY A 119 -22.01 -13.00 4.62
C GLY A 119 -20.54 -13.17 4.22
N MET A 120 -20.02 -12.36 3.29
CA MET A 120 -18.60 -12.38 2.94
C MET A 120 -17.73 -11.96 4.14
N THR A 121 -16.56 -12.57 4.29
CA THR A 121 -15.55 -12.15 5.26
C THR A 121 -14.80 -10.91 4.79
N GLU A 122 -14.15 -10.23 5.74
CA GLU A 122 -13.16 -9.20 5.47
C GLU A 122 -12.09 -9.63 4.44
N ASP A 123 -11.57 -10.85 4.54
CA ASP A 123 -10.54 -11.36 3.61
C ASP A 123 -11.09 -11.63 2.20
N GLU A 124 -12.34 -12.09 2.08
CA GLU A 124 -13.04 -12.19 0.79
C GLU A 124 -13.17 -10.82 0.12
N VAL A 125 -13.52 -9.79 0.90
CA VAL A 125 -13.59 -8.41 0.40
C VAL A 125 -12.21 -7.88 0.02
N ARG A 126 -11.17 -8.11 0.85
CA ARG A 126 -9.77 -7.74 0.53
C ARG A 126 -9.28 -8.38 -0.76
N ARG A 127 -9.65 -9.63 -1.04
CA ARG A 127 -9.27 -10.30 -2.30
C ARG A 127 -9.88 -9.63 -3.53
N LEU A 128 -11.05 -9.01 -3.39
CA LEU A 128 -11.76 -8.34 -4.48
C LEU A 128 -11.31 -6.89 -4.65
N LEU A 129 -11.18 -6.12 -3.57
CA LEU A 129 -11.02 -4.66 -3.63
C LEU A 129 -9.66 -4.15 -3.12
N GLY A 130 -8.87 -5.01 -2.48
CA GLY A 130 -7.64 -4.65 -1.78
C GLY A 130 -7.89 -3.86 -0.49
N LYS A 131 -6.84 -3.25 0.06
CA LYS A 131 -6.88 -2.48 1.31
C LYS A 131 -7.83 -1.29 1.18
N PRO A 132 -8.73 -1.10 2.14
CA PRO A 132 -9.53 0.11 2.19
C PRO A 132 -8.66 1.35 2.45
N GLY A 133 -9.09 2.48 1.90
CA GLY A 133 -8.46 3.77 2.18
C GLY A 133 -8.76 4.27 3.60
N GLU A 134 -9.90 3.87 4.15
CA GLU A 134 -10.35 4.20 5.50
C GLU A 134 -11.06 3.01 6.16
N VAL A 135 -10.84 2.86 7.47
CA VAL A 135 -11.52 1.90 8.33
C VAL A 135 -12.10 2.67 9.51
N ALA A 136 -13.42 2.67 9.63
CA ALA A 136 -14.14 3.27 10.74
C ALA A 136 -14.81 2.19 11.59
N VAL A 137 -14.64 2.25 12.91
CA VAL A 137 -15.25 1.31 13.87
C VAL A 137 -16.25 2.09 14.72
N PHE A 138 -17.50 1.63 14.79
CA PHE A 138 -18.55 2.28 15.57
C PHE A 138 -18.95 1.40 16.77
N PRO A 139 -18.53 1.72 18.00
CA PRO A 139 -18.79 0.85 19.14
C PRO A 139 -20.26 0.77 19.58
N LEU A 140 -21.05 1.83 19.35
CA LEU A 140 -22.46 1.91 19.78
C LEU A 140 -23.42 1.10 18.90
N LYS A 141 -22.99 0.82 17.67
CA LYS A 141 -23.64 -0.09 16.73
C LYS A 141 -22.50 -0.96 16.20
N PRO A 142 -22.20 -2.11 16.81
CA PRO A 142 -20.92 -2.81 16.67
C PRO A 142 -20.69 -3.23 15.22
N GLU A 143 -20.14 -2.29 14.46
CA GLU A 143 -19.91 -2.38 13.02
C GLU A 143 -18.56 -1.77 12.68
N THR A 144 -17.95 -2.36 11.67
CA THR A 144 -16.75 -1.83 11.03
C THR A 144 -17.11 -1.47 9.61
N VAL A 145 -16.73 -0.28 9.17
CA VAL A 145 -16.95 0.20 7.81
C VAL A 145 -15.62 0.38 7.12
N TRP A 146 -15.48 -0.26 5.97
CA TRP A 146 -14.34 -0.10 5.09
C TRP A 146 -14.73 0.73 3.89
N SER A 147 -13.91 1.72 3.54
CA SER A 147 -14.24 2.69 2.52
C SER A 147 -13.14 2.82 1.47
N TRP A 148 -13.55 2.91 0.21
CA TRP A 148 -12.69 3.16 -0.93
C TRP A 148 -13.20 4.37 -1.71
N LYS A 149 -12.34 5.37 -1.88
CA LYS A 149 -12.55 6.42 -2.87
C LYS A 149 -12.30 5.83 -4.26
N TRP A 150 -13.19 6.08 -5.22
CA TRP A 150 -13.08 5.51 -6.56
C TRP A 150 -13.64 6.46 -7.63
N ARG A 151 -13.28 6.18 -8.89
CA ARG A 151 -13.80 6.91 -10.05
C ARG A 151 -15.15 6.32 -10.45
N GLU A 152 -16.23 6.98 -10.03
CA GLU A 152 -17.60 6.55 -10.31
C GLU A 152 -17.99 6.83 -11.76
N GLY A 153 -17.61 8.01 -12.27
CA GLY A 153 -17.97 8.46 -13.61
C GLY A 153 -19.41 8.97 -13.71
N GLY A 154 -19.77 9.52 -14.88
CA GLY A 154 -21.07 10.18 -15.06
C GLY A 154 -21.08 11.59 -14.47
N VAL A 155 -22.17 11.97 -13.80
CA VAL A 155 -22.35 13.33 -13.24
C VAL A 155 -21.45 13.57 -12.02
N THR A 156 -21.22 12.54 -11.20
CA THR A 156 -20.29 12.60 -10.08
C THR A 156 -19.00 11.89 -10.45
N GLU A 157 -17.90 12.63 -10.55
CA GLU A 157 -16.63 12.04 -11.00
C GLU A 157 -16.02 11.05 -9.99
N GLU A 158 -16.25 11.27 -8.70
CA GLU A 158 -15.67 10.51 -7.60
C GLU A 158 -16.72 10.15 -6.54
N GLY A 159 -16.69 8.90 -6.09
CA GLY A 159 -17.55 8.43 -5.01
C GLY A 159 -16.75 7.69 -3.95
N ILE A 160 -17.41 7.37 -2.83
CA ILE A 160 -16.91 6.46 -1.82
C ILE A 160 -17.81 5.22 -1.83
N PHE A 161 -17.22 4.06 -2.08
CA PHE A 161 -17.88 2.77 -1.88
C PHE A 161 -17.56 2.26 -0.47
N ASN A 162 -18.58 1.86 0.27
CA ASN A 162 -18.46 1.41 1.65
C ASN A 162 -18.96 -0.04 1.77
N VAL A 163 -18.19 -0.86 2.49
CA VAL A 163 -18.60 -2.20 2.90
C VAL A 163 -18.73 -2.20 4.42
N HIS A 164 -19.89 -2.66 4.90
CA HIS A 164 -20.23 -2.65 6.32
C HIS A 164 -20.20 -4.07 6.86
N PHE A 165 -19.39 -4.29 7.89
CA PHE A 165 -19.20 -5.55 8.58
C PHE A 165 -19.91 -5.53 9.93
N ASP A 166 -20.56 -6.63 10.28
CA ASP A 166 -21.17 -6.83 11.59
C ASP A 166 -20.12 -7.22 12.65
N GLN A 167 -20.58 -7.47 13.88
CA GLN A 167 -19.73 -7.92 14.99
C GLN A 167 -19.00 -9.25 14.75
N PHE A 168 -19.40 -10.03 13.75
CA PHE A 168 -18.76 -11.28 13.34
C PHE A 168 -17.83 -11.09 12.13
N GLN A 169 -17.53 -9.84 11.76
CA GLN A 169 -16.69 -9.47 10.61
C GLN A 169 -17.25 -10.00 9.29
N LYS A 170 -18.58 -10.07 9.19
CA LYS A 170 -19.29 -10.46 7.97
C LYS A 170 -19.98 -9.26 7.35
N VAL A 171 -19.89 -9.16 6.03
CA VAL A 171 -20.62 -8.14 5.27
C VAL A 171 -22.11 -8.29 5.56
N TYR A 172 -22.76 -7.23 6.02
CA TYR A 172 -24.21 -7.20 6.18
C TYR A 172 -24.88 -6.19 5.24
N THR A 173 -24.14 -5.18 4.76
CA THR A 173 -24.61 -4.26 3.71
C THR A 173 -23.45 -3.54 3.01
N THR A 174 -23.77 -2.83 1.93
CA THR A 174 -22.86 -1.92 1.22
C THR A 174 -23.57 -0.58 0.99
N SER A 175 -22.83 0.53 0.95
CA SER A 175 -23.39 1.83 0.61
C SER A 175 -22.46 2.65 -0.27
N ARG A 176 -23.00 3.71 -0.89
CA ARG A 176 -22.25 4.70 -1.65
C ARG A 176 -22.46 6.07 -1.01
N SER A 177 -21.38 6.82 -0.82
CA SER A 177 -21.38 8.19 -0.28
C SER A 177 -20.66 9.14 -1.22
N ASP A 178 -21.01 10.42 -1.19
CA ASP A 178 -20.26 11.46 -1.90
C ASP A 178 -18.91 11.73 -1.23
N VAL A 179 -17.94 12.17 -2.01
CA VAL A 179 -16.70 12.74 -1.47
C VAL A 179 -17.02 14.11 -0.90
N VAL A 180 -16.86 14.28 0.41
CA VAL A 180 -17.05 15.58 1.06
C VAL A 180 -15.98 16.55 0.57
N ARG A 181 -16.39 17.53 -0.24
CA ARG A 181 -15.54 18.68 -0.62
C ARG A 181 -15.93 19.85 0.28
N GLY A 182 -14.97 20.34 1.06
CA GLY A 182 -15.19 21.51 1.92
C GLY A 182 -15.77 22.68 1.11
N ARG A 183 -16.77 23.34 1.66
CA ARG A 183 -17.27 24.63 1.16
C ARG A 183 -16.44 25.77 1.74
#